data_AF-A0A9D5MWC0-F1
#
_entry.id   AF-A0A9D5MWC0-F1
#
_cell.length_a   1.000
_cell.length_b   1.000
_cell.length_c   1.000
_cell.angle_alpha   90.00
_cell.angle_beta   90.00
_cell.angle_gamma   90.00
#
_symmetry.space_group_name_H-M   'P 1'
#
loop_
_entity.id
_entity.type
_entity.pdbx_description
1 polymer ?
#
loop_
_entity_poly.entity_id
_entity_poly.type
_entity_poly.pdbx_seq_one_letter_code
_entity_poly.pdbx_strand_id
1 'polypeptide(L)'
;MDNIKYQVFISSTYSDLSQERKKVLDILLMADCIPAGMENFVATDDEQFNVIKKVIDMCDYYVLILGKRYGSVNEKTGISYTEMEYNYAIDKGIPVLVFALDDSVELDDEKVETDDIKKGKLAEFKSKAMGNRLASIWRDQSDLLGKVAIAIMQAKSEIKRPGWHRGNDEEKERLQKELEYLRKENEELKNRTFGDSPSVQEEKMKQDFYGKEIILNYTERVLIFTSNTRIDKKKIRTTMDELFKFVSLRLTGIKKLAEFRDAVSSFQSGYYVDEQDALVVRNKLEQLGLIESYIGNDDIEMIRLTDLGRDIMNKLN
;
A
#
# COMPACT_ATOMS: atom_id res chain seq x y z
N MET A 1 -29.19 3.82 6.60
CA MET A 1 -27.99 3.70 7.45
C MET A 1 -27.44 2.33 7.17
N ASP A 2 -26.24 2.26 6.58
CA ASP A 2 -25.59 0.99 6.31
C ASP A 2 -25.39 0.28 7.65
N ASN A 3 -25.98 -0.90 7.80
CA ASN A 3 -25.95 -1.66 9.04
C ASN A 3 -24.64 -2.45 9.09
N ILE A 4 -23.53 -1.74 9.29
CA ILE A 4 -22.18 -2.28 9.33
C ILE A 4 -21.96 -2.97 10.67
N LYS A 5 -21.64 -4.26 10.63
CA LYS A 5 -21.18 -5.02 11.80
C LYS A 5 -19.67 -5.12 11.79
N TYR A 6 -19.02 -4.92 12.93
CA TYR A 6 -17.56 -5.01 12.99
C TYR A 6 -17.13 -6.31 13.63
N GLN A 7 -16.11 -6.94 13.08
CA GLN A 7 -15.49 -8.11 13.69
C GLN A 7 -14.37 -7.69 14.65
N VAL A 8 -14.37 -8.23 15.86
CA VAL A 8 -13.46 -7.81 16.93
C VAL A 8 -12.70 -9.01 17.46
N PHE A 9 -11.38 -9.00 17.30
CA PHE A 9 -10.52 -10.04 17.85
C PHE A 9 -10.31 -9.82 19.35
N ILE A 10 -10.56 -10.84 20.17
CA ILE A 10 -10.28 -10.81 21.61
C ILE A 10 -8.99 -11.59 21.86
N SER A 11 -7.94 -10.91 22.29
CA SER A 11 -6.68 -11.53 22.71
C SER A 11 -6.50 -11.40 24.22
N SER A 12 -6.21 -12.53 24.85
CA SER A 12 -5.93 -12.64 26.28
C SER A 12 -5.23 -13.96 26.54
N THR A 13 -4.63 -14.10 27.72
CA THR A 13 -4.40 -15.44 28.28
C THR A 13 -5.74 -16.14 28.56
N TYR A 14 -5.75 -17.48 28.57
CA TYR A 14 -7.00 -18.23 28.70
C TYR A 14 -7.26 -18.70 30.14
N SER A 15 -6.29 -19.36 30.77
CA SER A 15 -6.49 -20.03 32.07
C SER A 15 -6.93 -19.09 33.20
N ASP A 16 -6.37 -17.89 33.25
CA ASP A 16 -6.60 -16.90 34.31
C ASP A 16 -7.75 -15.93 34.02
N LEU A 17 -8.09 -15.71 32.74
CA LEU A 17 -9.05 -14.70 32.29
C LEU A 17 -10.28 -15.28 31.57
N SER A 18 -10.51 -16.60 31.65
CA SER A 18 -11.60 -17.25 30.93
C SER A 18 -12.99 -16.67 31.24
N GLN A 19 -13.24 -16.26 32.48
CA GLN A 19 -14.52 -15.67 32.90
C GLN A 19 -14.69 -14.26 32.32
N GLU A 20 -13.67 -13.42 32.46
CA GLU A 20 -13.60 -12.07 31.93
C GLU A 20 -13.75 -12.07 30.41
N ARG A 21 -13.05 -12.97 29.74
CA ARG A 21 -13.11 -13.16 28.28
C ARG A 21 -14.52 -13.48 27.80
N LYS A 22 -15.20 -14.41 28.48
CA LYS A 22 -16.60 -14.77 28.15
C LYS A 22 -17.54 -13.57 28.29
N LYS A 23 -17.36 -12.77 29.34
CA LYS A 23 -18.18 -11.57 29.54
C LYS A 23 -17.89 -10.48 28.51
N VAL A 24 -16.63 -10.32 28.10
CA VAL A 24 -16.26 -9.39 27.02
C VAL A 24 -16.89 -9.84 25.69
N LEU A 25 -16.92 -11.14 25.41
CA LEU A 25 -17.63 -11.69 24.26
C LEU A 25 -19.12 -11.30 24.29
N ASP A 26 -19.80 -11.47 25.43
CA ASP A 26 -21.21 -11.07 25.59
C ASP A 26 -21.41 -9.57 25.31
N ILE A 27 -20.52 -8.71 25.84
CA ILE A 27 -20.57 -7.25 25.61
C ILE A 27 -20.39 -6.90 24.14
N LEU A 28 -19.46 -7.55 23.44
CA LEU A 28 -19.24 -7.30 22.02
C LEU A 28 -20.45 -7.70 21.19
N LEU A 29 -21.13 -8.81 21.52
CA LEU A 29 -22.39 -9.19 20.90
C LEU A 29 -23.49 -8.15 21.15
N MET A 30 -23.62 -7.66 22.39
CA MET A 30 -24.57 -6.60 22.75
C MET A 30 -24.27 -5.27 22.05
N ALA A 31 -23.01 -5.02 21.70
CA ALA A 31 -22.56 -3.84 20.94
C ALA A 31 -22.66 -4.03 19.42
N ASP A 32 -23.40 -5.02 18.93
CA ASP A 32 -23.57 -5.37 17.51
C ASP A 32 -22.25 -5.69 16.77
N CYS A 33 -21.27 -6.21 17.51
CA CYS A 33 -20.01 -6.69 16.95
C CYS A 33 -20.04 -8.22 16.77
N ILE A 34 -19.13 -8.71 15.93
CA ILE A 34 -18.89 -10.14 15.70
C ILE A 34 -17.59 -10.48 16.46
N PRO A 35 -17.66 -11.08 17.67
CA PRO A 35 -16.46 -11.44 18.40
C PRO A 35 -15.72 -12.58 17.69
N ALA A 36 -14.40 -12.49 17.70
CA ALA A 36 -13.51 -13.51 17.16
C ALA A 36 -12.36 -13.77 18.13
N GLY A 37 -11.85 -14.99 18.14
CA GLY A 37 -10.80 -15.39 19.06
C GLY A 37 -10.53 -16.89 18.99
N MET A 38 -9.92 -17.42 20.05
CA MET A 38 -9.58 -18.83 20.17
C MET A 38 -10.78 -19.78 20.02
N GLU A 39 -11.98 -19.28 20.26
CA GLU A 39 -13.27 -19.96 20.13
C GLU A 39 -13.59 -20.34 18.67
N ASN A 40 -13.00 -19.64 17.69
CA ASN A 40 -13.21 -19.87 16.27
C ASN A 40 -12.10 -20.74 15.64
N PHE A 41 -11.11 -21.19 16.43
CA PHE A 41 -10.02 -21.99 15.91
C PHE A 41 -10.48 -23.43 15.74
N VAL A 42 -10.55 -23.88 14.49
CA VAL A 42 -10.88 -25.27 14.13
C VAL A 42 -9.63 -26.13 14.14
N ALA A 43 -9.80 -27.43 14.40
CA ALA A 43 -8.72 -28.40 14.24
C ALA A 43 -8.25 -28.43 12.78
N THR A 44 -6.95 -28.26 12.56
CA THR A 44 -6.32 -28.21 11.24
C THR A 44 -4.87 -28.67 11.32
N ASP A 45 -4.30 -29.11 10.19
CA ASP A 45 -2.89 -29.50 10.06
C ASP A 45 -1.94 -28.29 9.90
N ASP A 46 -2.48 -27.07 9.85
CA ASP A 46 -1.72 -25.81 9.78
C ASP A 46 -1.04 -25.47 11.12
N GLU A 47 0.10 -24.76 11.06
CA GLU A 47 0.74 -24.20 12.26
C GLU A 47 -0.24 -23.25 12.99
N GLN A 48 -0.42 -23.46 14.30
CA GLN A 48 -1.40 -22.75 15.14
C GLN A 48 -1.40 -21.23 14.91
N PHE A 49 -0.22 -20.62 14.81
CA PHE A 49 -0.11 -19.18 14.63
C PHE A 49 -0.55 -18.69 13.24
N ASN A 50 -0.44 -19.52 12.19
CA ASN A 50 -0.94 -19.15 10.86
C ASN A 50 -2.47 -19.13 10.82
N VAL A 51 -3.14 -20.00 11.58
CA VAL A 51 -4.60 -19.95 11.75
C VAL A 51 -5.01 -18.67 12.46
N ILE A 52 -4.31 -18.34 13.56
CA ILE A 52 -4.55 -17.11 14.32
C ILE A 52 -4.44 -15.87 13.43
N LYS A 53 -3.38 -15.78 12.61
CA LYS A 53 -3.18 -14.67 11.66
C LYS A 53 -4.35 -14.49 10.71
N LYS A 54 -4.83 -15.58 10.10
CA LYS A 54 -5.98 -15.56 9.18
C LYS A 54 -7.23 -14.98 9.85
N VAL A 55 -7.46 -15.29 11.13
CA VAL A 55 -8.59 -14.73 11.89
C VAL A 55 -8.39 -13.26 12.19
N ILE A 56 -7.19 -12.86 12.62
CA ILE A 56 -6.85 -11.44 12.87
C ILE A 56 -7.02 -10.60 11.60
N ASP A 57 -6.61 -11.10 10.44
CA ASP A 57 -6.72 -10.39 9.16
C ASP A 57 -8.17 -10.06 8.76
N MET A 58 -9.16 -10.82 9.26
CA MET A 58 -10.58 -10.56 9.04
C MET A 58 -11.19 -9.57 10.04
N CYS A 59 -10.44 -9.14 11.06
CA CYS A 59 -10.96 -8.32 12.13
C CYS A 59 -10.81 -6.81 11.85
N ASP A 60 -11.82 -6.06 12.26
CA ASP A 60 -11.85 -4.60 12.17
C ASP A 60 -11.16 -3.94 13.36
N TYR A 61 -11.31 -4.53 14.54
CA TYR A 61 -10.69 -4.08 15.78
C TYR A 61 -10.04 -5.25 16.51
N TYR A 62 -9.09 -4.91 17.38
CA TYR A 62 -8.41 -5.86 18.23
C TYR A 62 -8.53 -5.39 19.68
N VAL A 63 -8.98 -6.26 20.57
CA VAL A 63 -9.07 -6.05 22.02
C VAL A 63 -8.02 -6.91 22.69
N LEU A 64 -7.08 -6.25 23.38
CA LEU A 64 -6.07 -6.90 24.20
C LEU A 64 -6.46 -6.81 25.67
N ILE A 65 -6.57 -7.94 26.36
CA ILE A 65 -6.81 -8.02 27.80
C ILE A 65 -5.57 -8.63 28.46
N LEU A 66 -4.88 -7.85 29.28
CA LEU A 66 -3.68 -8.26 30.01
C LEU A 66 -4.00 -8.48 31.48
N GLY A 67 -3.75 -9.69 31.96
CA GLY A 67 -3.83 -10.08 33.37
C GLY A 67 -2.46 -10.05 34.06
N LYS A 68 -2.26 -11.00 34.99
CA LYS A 68 -0.98 -11.22 35.70
C LYS A 68 -0.20 -12.44 35.19
N ARG A 69 -0.64 -13.08 34.10
CA ARG A 69 0.08 -14.17 33.42
C ARG A 69 0.62 -13.76 32.06
N TYR A 70 1.80 -14.26 31.70
CA TYR A 70 2.37 -14.05 30.36
C TYR A 70 1.77 -15.03 29.33
N GLY A 71 1.35 -16.20 29.81
CA GLY A 71 0.71 -17.24 28.99
C GLY A 71 1.67 -18.24 28.38
N SER A 72 1.18 -18.95 27.36
CA SER A 72 1.95 -19.97 26.63
C SER A 72 2.94 -19.31 25.68
N VAL A 73 4.20 -19.73 25.74
CA VAL A 73 5.30 -19.24 24.91
C VAL A 73 5.46 -20.13 23.70
N ASN A 74 5.62 -19.53 22.52
CA ASN A 74 5.98 -20.27 21.33
C ASN A 74 7.49 -20.59 21.37
N GLU A 75 7.84 -21.86 21.27
CA GLU A 75 9.23 -22.33 21.41
C GLU A 75 10.17 -21.76 20.35
N LYS A 76 9.67 -21.46 19.14
CA LYS A 76 10.48 -20.93 18.04
C LYS A 76 10.80 -19.45 18.20
N THR A 77 9.84 -18.66 18.69
CA THR A 77 9.97 -17.19 18.78
C THR A 77 10.39 -16.72 20.17
N GLY A 78 10.19 -17.54 21.20
CA GLY A 78 10.52 -17.20 22.58
C GLY A 78 9.57 -16.18 23.23
N ILE A 79 8.49 -15.77 22.57
CA ILE A 79 7.47 -14.84 23.09
C ILE A 79 6.10 -15.52 23.22
N SER A 80 5.21 -14.96 24.03
CA SER A 80 3.88 -15.53 24.23
C SER A 80 3.00 -15.42 22.99
N TYR A 81 2.06 -16.35 22.82
CA TYR A 81 1.08 -16.28 21.73
C TYR A 81 0.31 -14.95 21.74
N THR A 82 -0.10 -14.47 22.91
CA THR A 82 -0.76 -13.17 23.08
C THR A 82 0.12 -12.01 22.61
N GLU A 83 1.43 -12.02 22.91
CA GLU A 83 2.34 -11.00 22.40
C GLU A 83 2.57 -11.12 20.89
N MET A 84 2.65 -12.35 20.36
CA MET A 84 2.74 -12.59 18.92
C MET A 84 1.51 -12.07 18.17
N GLU A 85 0.32 -12.33 18.70
CA GLU A 85 -0.96 -11.82 18.20
C GLU A 85 -0.97 -10.29 18.19
N TYR A 86 -0.56 -9.67 19.30
CA TYR A 86 -0.49 -8.22 19.40
C TYR A 86 0.45 -7.65 18.35
N ASN A 87 1.68 -8.16 18.26
CA ASN A 87 2.67 -7.68 17.29
C ASN A 87 2.15 -7.80 15.85
N TYR A 88 1.44 -8.88 15.54
CA TYR A 88 0.84 -9.07 14.22
C TYR A 88 -0.29 -8.08 13.93
N ALA A 89 -1.19 -7.83 14.88
CA ALA A 89 -2.26 -6.86 14.72
C ALA A 89 -1.73 -5.43 14.49
N ILE A 90 -0.63 -5.08 15.16
CA ILE A 90 0.09 -3.81 14.96
C ILE A 90 0.66 -3.70 13.55
N ASP A 91 1.37 -4.75 13.10
CA ASP A 91 1.96 -4.82 11.76
C ASP A 91 0.90 -4.67 10.65
N LYS A 92 -0.29 -5.24 10.86
CA LYS A 92 -1.43 -5.12 9.95
C LYS A 92 -2.19 -3.78 10.03
N GLY A 93 -1.80 -2.88 10.93
CA GLY A 93 -2.49 -1.61 11.13
C GLY A 93 -3.93 -1.78 11.63
N ILE A 94 -4.22 -2.87 12.36
CA ILE A 94 -5.52 -3.07 12.99
C ILE A 94 -5.56 -2.21 14.27
N PRO A 95 -6.62 -1.40 14.49
CA PRO A 95 -6.78 -0.64 15.72
C PRO A 95 -6.82 -1.54 16.95
N VAL A 96 -5.91 -1.28 17.91
CA VAL A 96 -5.75 -2.08 19.13
C VAL A 96 -6.25 -1.30 20.35
N LEU A 97 -7.26 -1.85 21.04
CA LEU A 97 -7.80 -1.39 22.31
C LEU A 97 -7.19 -2.22 23.45
N VAL A 98 -6.42 -1.58 24.33
CA VAL A 98 -5.63 -2.27 25.37
C VAL A 98 -6.28 -2.08 26.74
N PHE A 99 -6.50 -3.19 27.45
CA PHE A 99 -7.01 -3.25 28.82
C PHE A 99 -6.04 -4.02 29.70
N ALA A 100 -5.37 -3.33 30.62
CA ALA A 100 -4.40 -3.95 31.53
C ALA A 100 -4.94 -3.98 32.96
N LEU A 101 -4.83 -5.14 33.62
CA LEU A 101 -5.19 -5.27 35.02
C LEU A 101 -4.22 -4.45 35.87
N ASP A 102 -4.77 -3.66 36.80
CA ASP A 102 -4.05 -2.89 37.79
C ASP A 102 -3.18 -3.83 38.64
N ASP A 103 -1.88 -3.52 38.76
CA ASP A 103 -0.94 -4.40 39.46
C ASP A 103 -1.24 -4.50 40.96
N SER A 104 -2.01 -3.56 41.53
CA SER A 104 -2.47 -3.59 42.94
C SER A 104 -3.57 -4.60 43.22
N VAL A 105 -4.19 -5.21 42.21
CA VAL A 105 -5.27 -6.19 42.39
C VAL A 105 -4.71 -7.53 42.83
N GLU A 106 -5.05 -7.95 44.04
CA GLU A 106 -4.71 -9.28 44.55
C GLU A 106 -5.58 -10.35 43.87
N LEU A 107 -4.93 -11.43 43.41
CA LEU A 107 -5.56 -12.58 42.77
C LEU A 107 -5.03 -13.86 43.40
N ASP A 108 -5.78 -14.94 43.26
CA ASP A 108 -5.32 -16.28 43.63
C ASP A 108 -4.00 -16.62 42.90
N ASP A 109 -3.11 -17.36 43.56
CA ASP A 109 -1.79 -17.72 43.03
C ASP A 109 -1.85 -18.37 41.63
N GLU A 110 -2.93 -19.10 41.34
CA GLU A 110 -3.17 -19.74 40.03
C GLU A 110 -3.33 -18.73 38.88
N LYS A 111 -3.73 -17.48 39.17
CA LYS A 111 -3.89 -16.40 38.20
C LYS A 111 -2.67 -15.48 38.10
N VAL A 112 -1.61 -15.78 38.84
CA VAL A 112 -0.38 -14.98 38.85
C VAL A 112 0.76 -15.78 38.22
N GLU A 113 1.56 -15.14 37.38
CA GLU A 113 2.77 -15.78 36.85
C GLU A 113 3.77 -16.03 37.98
N THR A 114 4.22 -17.26 38.15
CA THR A 114 5.21 -17.62 39.18
C THR A 114 6.62 -17.63 38.62
N ASP A 115 6.78 -17.87 37.31
CA ASP A 115 8.07 -17.91 36.61
C ASP A 115 8.65 -16.49 36.43
N ASP A 116 9.85 -16.27 36.97
CA ASP A 116 10.49 -14.95 36.98
C ASP A 116 10.86 -14.43 35.59
N ILE A 117 11.20 -15.32 34.65
CA ILE A 117 11.50 -14.93 33.26
C ILE A 117 10.20 -14.44 32.60
N LYS A 118 9.10 -15.16 32.78
CA LYS A 118 7.79 -14.78 32.23
C LYS A 118 7.24 -13.51 32.89
N LYS A 119 7.47 -13.28 34.19
CA LYS A 119 7.14 -12.01 34.85
C LYS A 119 7.86 -10.83 34.18
N GLY A 120 9.17 -10.97 33.93
CA GLY A 120 9.94 -9.96 33.23
C GLY A 120 9.38 -9.66 31.84
N LYS A 121 9.11 -10.70 31.04
CA LYS A 121 8.51 -10.55 29.72
C LYS A 121 7.11 -9.94 29.75
N LEU A 122 6.29 -10.29 30.74
CA LEU A 122 4.98 -9.68 30.93
C LEU A 122 5.09 -8.19 31.24
N ALA A 123 6.03 -7.79 32.08
CA ALA A 123 6.26 -6.38 32.42
C ALA A 123 6.70 -5.58 31.18
N GLU A 124 7.62 -6.12 30.38
CA GLU A 124 8.03 -5.53 29.10
C GLU A 124 6.85 -5.41 28.13
N PHE A 125 6.05 -6.48 28.02
CA PHE A 125 4.89 -6.49 27.13
C PHE A 125 3.80 -5.49 27.58
N LYS A 126 3.49 -5.42 28.88
CA LYS A 126 2.57 -4.41 29.44
C LYS A 126 3.07 -3.00 29.12
N SER A 127 4.35 -2.72 29.37
CA SER A 127 4.95 -1.41 29.09
C SER A 127 4.84 -1.03 27.61
N LYS A 128 5.19 -1.97 26.71
CA LYS A 128 5.06 -1.80 25.26
C LYS A 128 3.63 -1.58 24.81
N ALA A 129 2.68 -2.37 25.32
CA ALA A 129 1.27 -2.27 24.96
C ALA A 129 0.63 -0.96 25.43
N MET A 130 1.05 -0.45 26.59
CA MET A 130 0.54 0.77 27.20
C MET A 130 1.25 2.05 26.73
N GLY A 131 2.51 1.99 26.29
CA GLY A 131 3.33 3.17 26.02
C GLY A 131 2.90 4.02 24.81
N ASN A 132 2.28 3.40 23.80
CA ASN A 132 1.93 4.09 22.55
C ASN A 132 0.44 4.47 22.43
N ARG A 133 -0.40 4.19 23.44
CA ARG A 133 -1.87 4.34 23.34
C ARG A 133 -2.50 4.75 24.66
N LEU A 134 -3.71 5.31 24.61
CA LEU A 134 -4.59 5.48 25.78
C LEU A 134 -5.07 4.10 26.27
N ALA A 135 -4.17 3.30 26.84
CA ALA A 135 -4.50 2.02 27.44
C ALA A 135 -5.35 2.25 28.68
N SER A 136 -6.37 1.41 28.85
CA SER A 136 -7.27 1.47 30.01
C SER A 136 -6.81 0.48 31.08
N ILE A 137 -6.64 0.97 32.31
CA ILE A 137 -6.35 0.12 33.47
C ILE A 137 -7.68 -0.34 34.06
N TRP A 138 -7.87 -1.62 34.36
CA TRP A 138 -9.08 -2.15 35.01
C TRP A 138 -8.77 -2.83 36.35
N ARG A 139 -9.75 -2.90 37.25
CA ARG A 139 -9.57 -3.46 38.61
C ARG A 139 -10.40 -4.69 38.93
N ASP A 140 -11.57 -4.82 38.30
CA ASP A 140 -12.46 -5.96 38.44
C ASP A 140 -13.21 -6.23 37.14
N GLN A 141 -13.93 -7.35 37.09
CA GLN A 141 -14.66 -7.77 35.90
C GLN A 141 -15.70 -6.71 35.45
N SER A 142 -16.42 -6.06 36.36
CA SER A 142 -17.44 -5.07 35.98
C SER A 142 -16.81 -3.82 35.38
N ASP A 143 -15.69 -3.37 35.96
CA ASP A 143 -14.90 -2.25 35.46
C ASP A 143 -14.34 -2.54 34.05
N LEU A 144 -13.81 -3.75 33.83
CA LEU A 144 -13.37 -4.19 32.49
C LEU A 144 -14.50 -4.10 31.47
N LEU A 145 -15.68 -4.62 31.79
CA LEU A 145 -16.81 -4.65 30.86
C LEU A 145 -17.29 -3.24 30.50
N GLY A 146 -17.39 -2.34 31.49
CA GLY A 146 -17.74 -0.94 31.26
C GLY A 146 -16.73 -0.24 30.35
N LYS A 147 -15.44 -0.44 30.60
CA LYS A 147 -14.35 0.12 29.79
C LYS A 147 -14.34 -0.42 28.36
N VAL A 148 -14.53 -1.72 28.18
CA VAL A 148 -14.62 -2.35 26.85
C VAL A 148 -15.81 -1.81 26.07
N ALA A 149 -16.99 -1.70 26.70
CA ALA A 149 -18.19 -1.17 26.06
C ALA A 149 -18.01 0.27 25.57
N ILE A 150 -17.44 1.14 26.40
CA ILE A 150 -17.17 2.54 26.04
C ILE A 150 -16.15 2.61 24.90
N ALA A 151 -15.03 1.89 25.04
CA ALA A 151 -13.95 1.92 24.07
C ALA A 151 -14.39 1.39 22.69
N ILE A 152 -15.20 0.33 22.63
CA ILE A 152 -15.69 -0.18 21.35
C ILE A 152 -16.70 0.78 20.69
N MET A 153 -17.59 1.39 21.48
CA MET A 153 -18.53 2.39 20.95
C MET A 153 -17.80 3.60 20.38
N GLN A 154 -16.77 4.09 21.08
CA GLN A 154 -15.96 5.20 20.62
C GLN A 154 -15.13 4.82 19.38
N ALA A 155 -14.48 3.65 19.39
CA ALA A 155 -13.72 3.15 18.25
C ALA A 155 -14.57 3.01 16.99
N LYS A 156 -15.79 2.48 17.11
CA LYS A 156 -16.77 2.38 16.00
C LYS A 156 -17.15 3.73 15.40
N SER A 157 -17.12 4.80 16.19
CA SER A 157 -17.48 6.15 15.77
C SER A 157 -16.30 6.89 15.15
N GLU A 158 -15.11 6.78 15.75
CA GLU A 158 -13.93 7.59 15.40
C GLU A 158 -13.01 6.91 14.38
N ILE A 159 -12.92 5.58 14.41
CA ILE A 159 -11.95 4.82 13.62
C ILE A 159 -12.68 4.01 12.55
N LYS A 160 -12.82 4.57 11.35
CA LYS A 160 -13.52 3.88 10.26
C LYS A 160 -12.76 2.63 9.81
N ARG A 161 -13.48 1.50 9.75
CA ARG A 161 -12.99 0.21 9.25
C ARG A 161 -13.97 -0.35 8.21
N PRO A 162 -13.55 -1.29 7.35
CA PRO A 162 -14.41 -1.82 6.30
C PRO A 162 -15.69 -2.44 6.85
N GLY A 163 -15.59 -3.27 7.90
CA GLY A 163 -16.72 -3.95 8.50
C GLY A 163 -17.44 -4.93 7.58
N TRP A 164 -18.36 -5.67 8.18
CA TRP A 164 -19.25 -6.62 7.52
C TRP A 164 -20.56 -5.95 7.15
N HIS A 165 -20.85 -6.01 5.85
CA HIS A 165 -22.13 -5.60 5.31
C HIS A 165 -22.94 -6.84 4.97
N ARG A 166 -24.23 -6.82 5.28
CA ARG A 166 -25.14 -7.83 4.73
C ARG A 166 -25.21 -7.59 3.23
N GLY A 167 -24.72 -8.53 2.43
CA GLY A 167 -24.84 -8.44 0.98
C GLY A 167 -26.32 -8.39 0.59
N ASN A 168 -26.68 -7.38 -0.20
CA ASN A 168 -27.94 -7.36 -0.95
C ASN A 168 -27.61 -7.55 -2.43
N ASP A 169 -28.19 -8.58 -3.06
CA ASP A 169 -27.98 -8.86 -4.48
C ASP A 169 -28.39 -7.67 -5.36
N GLU A 170 -29.38 -6.88 -4.93
CA GLU A 170 -29.82 -5.66 -5.63
C GLU A 170 -28.75 -4.55 -5.61
N GLU A 171 -28.04 -4.36 -4.49
CA GLU A 171 -26.96 -3.37 -4.40
C GLU A 171 -25.76 -3.77 -5.23
N LYS A 172 -25.42 -5.06 -5.21
CA LYS A 172 -24.38 -5.61 -6.07
C LYS A 172 -24.73 -5.42 -7.55
N GLU A 173 -25.97 -5.70 -7.95
CA GLU A 173 -26.43 -5.50 -9.32
C GLU A 173 -26.43 -4.01 -9.71
N ARG A 174 -26.84 -3.12 -8.80
CA ARG A 174 -26.78 -1.66 -9.01
C ARG A 174 -25.35 -1.19 -9.22
N LEU A 175 -24.43 -1.58 -8.33
CA LEU A 175 -23.01 -1.24 -8.43
C LEU A 175 -22.39 -1.80 -9.71
N GLN A 176 -22.77 -3.02 -10.13
CA GLN A 176 -22.32 -3.60 -11.39
C GLN A 176 -22.80 -2.79 -12.61
N LYS A 177 -24.06 -2.38 -12.64
CA LYS A 177 -24.62 -1.53 -13.71
C LYS A 177 -23.93 -0.17 -13.76
N GLU A 178 -23.70 0.45 -12.60
CA GLU A 178 -22.99 1.72 -12.50
C GLU A 178 -21.52 1.60 -12.96
N LEU A 179 -20.85 0.51 -12.61
CA LEU A 179 -19.48 0.25 -13.04
C LEU A 179 -19.39 -0.01 -14.55
N GLU A 180 -20.38 -0.68 -15.15
CA GLU A 180 -20.47 -0.85 -16.59
C GLU A 180 -20.73 0.49 -17.30
N TYR A 181 -21.61 1.33 -16.75
CA TYR A 181 -21.86 2.67 -17.25
C TYR A 181 -20.60 3.54 -17.21
N LEU A 182 -19.93 3.61 -16.06
CA LEU A 182 -18.69 4.39 -15.89
C LEU A 182 -17.55 3.88 -16.77
N ARG A 183 -17.50 2.57 -17.07
CA ARG A 183 -16.55 2.02 -18.05
C ARG A 183 -16.85 2.51 -19.46
N LYS A 184 -18.12 2.43 -19.89
CA LYS A 184 -18.55 2.96 -21.20
C LYS A 184 -18.29 4.45 -21.30
N GLU A 185 -18.63 5.23 -20.28
CA GLU A 185 -18.38 6.66 -20.24
C GLU A 185 -16.88 6.97 -20.29
N ASN A 186 -16.03 6.23 -19.55
CA ASN A 186 -14.58 6.39 -19.64
C ASN A 186 -14.04 6.00 -21.03
N GLU A 187 -14.57 4.97 -21.68
CA GLU A 187 -14.21 4.64 -23.06
C GLU A 187 -14.63 5.75 -24.02
N GLU A 188 -15.84 6.29 -23.89
CA GLU A 188 -16.30 7.41 -24.69
C GLU A 188 -15.48 8.67 -24.45
N LEU A 189 -15.19 9.00 -23.20
CA LEU A 189 -14.36 10.15 -22.84
C LEU A 189 -12.95 9.97 -23.35
N LYS A 190 -12.34 8.77 -23.21
CA LYS A 190 -11.06 8.45 -23.84
C LYS A 190 -11.15 8.62 -25.36
N ASN A 191 -12.22 8.17 -26.01
CA ASN A 191 -12.44 8.36 -27.44
C ASN A 191 -12.69 9.83 -27.82
N ARG A 192 -13.12 10.70 -26.89
CA ARG A 192 -13.30 12.14 -27.12
C ARG A 192 -12.04 12.96 -26.83
N THR A 193 -11.26 12.58 -25.81
CA THR A 193 -10.01 13.25 -25.43
C THR A 193 -8.81 12.75 -26.22
N PHE A 194 -8.80 11.47 -26.60
CA PHE A 194 -7.87 10.86 -27.56
C PHE A 194 -8.52 10.67 -28.93
N GLY A 195 -9.59 11.42 -29.20
CA GLY A 195 -10.38 11.41 -30.43
C GLY A 195 -9.66 11.97 -31.65
N ASP A 196 -8.38 11.65 -31.83
CA ASP A 196 -7.89 11.46 -33.17
C ASP A 196 -8.46 10.10 -33.59
N SER A 197 -9.55 10.09 -34.39
CA SER A 197 -9.96 8.90 -35.16
C SER A 197 -8.70 8.21 -35.71
N PRO A 198 -8.63 6.87 -35.86
CA PRO A 198 -7.45 6.22 -36.45
C PRO A 198 -6.95 6.91 -37.74
N SER A 199 -7.89 7.46 -38.52
CA SER A 199 -7.59 8.30 -39.69
C SER A 199 -6.87 9.62 -39.38
N VAL A 200 -7.27 10.34 -38.33
CA VAL A 200 -6.65 11.61 -37.89
C VAL A 200 -5.30 11.36 -37.24
N GLN A 201 -5.16 10.29 -36.45
CA GLN A 201 -3.88 9.94 -35.84
C GLN A 201 -2.87 9.49 -36.91
N GLU A 202 -3.34 8.78 -37.93
CA GLU A 202 -2.54 8.40 -39.09
C GLU A 202 -2.14 9.62 -39.96
N GLU A 203 -3.04 10.58 -40.18
CA GLU A 203 -2.72 11.85 -40.84
C GLU A 203 -1.72 12.69 -40.04
N LYS A 204 -1.91 12.82 -38.73
CA LYS A 204 -1.00 13.52 -37.82
C LYS A 204 0.39 12.89 -37.78
N MET A 205 0.46 11.55 -37.77
CA MET A 205 1.74 10.83 -37.89
C MET A 205 2.41 11.06 -39.25
N LYS A 206 1.64 11.10 -40.36
CA LYS A 206 2.19 11.45 -41.68
C LYS A 206 2.69 12.90 -41.75
N GLN A 207 2.02 13.82 -41.06
CA GLN A 207 2.33 15.24 -41.11
C GLN A 207 3.51 15.64 -40.20
N ASP A 208 3.54 15.10 -38.98
CA ASP A 208 4.40 15.59 -37.90
C ASP A 208 5.47 14.59 -37.43
N PHE A 209 5.41 13.33 -37.89
CA PHE A 209 6.33 12.28 -37.47
C PHE A 209 7.14 11.69 -38.64
N TYR A 210 6.52 10.99 -39.58
CA TYR A 210 7.22 10.28 -40.65
C TYR A 210 7.91 11.24 -41.63
N GLY A 211 9.23 11.14 -41.77
CA GLY A 211 10.02 12.00 -42.66
C GLY A 211 10.09 13.47 -42.21
N LYS A 212 9.55 13.81 -41.03
CA LYS A 212 9.55 15.17 -40.53
C LYS A 212 10.93 15.54 -40.03
N GLU A 213 11.60 16.45 -40.72
CA GLU A 213 12.95 16.86 -40.34
C GLU A 213 13.00 17.61 -39.01
N ILE A 214 14.06 17.34 -38.26
CA ILE A 214 14.46 18.06 -37.05
C ILE A 214 15.96 18.31 -37.08
N ILE A 215 16.37 19.47 -36.55
CA ILE A 215 17.76 19.86 -36.40
C ILE A 215 18.06 19.91 -34.92
N LEU A 216 19.09 19.18 -34.50
CA LEU A 216 19.52 19.10 -33.11
C LEU A 216 20.96 19.59 -33.00
N ASN A 217 21.21 20.41 -32.00
CA ASN A 217 22.52 20.94 -31.66
C ASN A 217 23.18 20.03 -30.62
N TYR A 218 24.43 19.68 -30.88
CA TYR A 218 25.24 18.79 -30.05
C TYR A 218 26.53 19.47 -29.66
N THR A 219 26.95 19.27 -28.41
CA THR A 219 28.22 19.78 -27.85
C THR A 219 29.07 18.60 -27.40
N GLU A 220 30.35 18.59 -27.77
CA GLU A 220 31.27 17.49 -27.51
C GLU A 220 31.42 17.19 -26.00
N ARG A 221 31.47 15.90 -25.65
CA ARG A 221 31.76 15.44 -24.29
C ARG A 221 33.26 15.51 -24.06
N VAL A 222 33.72 16.50 -23.29
CA VAL A 222 35.13 16.62 -22.89
C VAL A 222 35.30 16.21 -21.43
N LEU A 223 36.16 15.21 -21.19
CA LEU A 223 36.44 14.68 -19.85
C LEU A 223 37.65 15.37 -19.17
N ILE A 224 38.53 16.01 -19.95
CA ILE A 224 39.77 16.64 -19.46
C ILE A 224 39.89 18.05 -20.03
N PHE A 225 39.90 19.05 -19.14
CA PHE A 225 40.08 20.44 -19.50
C PHE A 225 41.56 20.82 -19.35
N THR A 226 42.14 21.32 -20.44
CA THR A 226 43.47 21.95 -20.49
C THR A 226 43.31 23.37 -21.00
N SER A 227 44.35 24.19 -20.85
CA SER A 227 44.37 25.58 -21.34
C SER A 227 44.11 25.71 -22.86
N ASN A 228 44.25 24.62 -23.63
CA ASN A 228 44.01 24.59 -25.08
C ASN A 228 42.78 23.76 -25.49
N THR A 229 41.93 23.33 -24.54
CA THR A 229 40.75 22.51 -24.85
C THR A 229 39.78 23.29 -25.74
N ARG A 230 39.49 22.75 -26.93
CA ARG A 230 38.44 23.22 -27.81
C ARG A 230 37.24 22.30 -27.66
N ILE A 231 36.04 22.88 -27.55
CA ILE A 231 34.79 22.13 -27.49
C ILE A 231 34.16 22.18 -28.87
N ASP A 232 34.05 21.03 -29.52
CA ASP A 232 33.37 20.94 -30.82
C ASP A 232 31.85 21.03 -30.66
N LYS A 233 31.19 21.68 -31.62
CA LYS A 233 29.73 21.78 -31.71
C LYS A 233 29.25 21.30 -33.07
N LYS A 234 28.26 20.42 -33.08
CA LYS A 234 27.67 19.85 -34.30
C LYS A 234 26.20 20.17 -34.41
N LYS A 235 25.73 20.39 -35.64
CA LYS A 235 24.31 20.41 -35.97
C LYS A 235 23.99 19.16 -36.76
N ILE A 236 23.11 18.33 -36.23
CA ILE A 236 22.68 17.08 -36.86
C ILE A 236 21.26 17.30 -37.39
N ARG A 237 21.06 17.05 -38.67
CA ARG A 237 19.74 17.01 -39.32
C ARG A 237 19.35 15.54 -39.48
N THR A 238 18.17 15.17 -39.00
CA THR A 238 17.58 13.83 -39.10
C THR A 238 16.06 13.97 -39.17
N THR A 239 15.32 12.87 -39.23
CA THR A 239 13.86 12.87 -39.16
C THR A 239 13.38 12.43 -37.77
N MET A 240 12.15 12.83 -37.41
CA MET A 240 11.54 12.46 -36.12
C MET A 240 11.41 10.94 -35.97
N ASP A 241 11.11 10.21 -37.04
CA ASP A 241 11.00 8.75 -37.04
C ASP A 241 12.35 8.04 -36.89
N GLU A 242 13.42 8.53 -37.54
CA GLU A 242 14.78 8.00 -37.34
C GLU A 242 15.28 8.24 -35.91
N LEU A 243 15.05 9.45 -35.39
CA LEU A 243 15.41 9.80 -34.02
C LEU A 243 14.63 8.94 -33.01
N PHE A 244 13.32 8.82 -33.20
CA PHE A 244 12.48 8.02 -32.32
C PHE A 244 12.85 6.54 -32.36
N LYS A 245 13.14 5.97 -33.54
CA LYS A 245 13.64 4.60 -33.67
C LYS A 245 14.84 4.33 -32.76
N PHE A 246 15.78 5.27 -32.71
CA PHE A 246 16.98 5.12 -31.90
C PHE A 246 16.75 5.38 -30.39
N VAL A 247 15.94 6.39 -30.06
CA VAL A 247 15.63 6.79 -28.68
C VAL A 247 14.72 5.77 -27.99
N SER A 248 13.72 5.24 -28.69
CA SER A 248 12.74 4.28 -28.15
C SER A 248 13.39 2.99 -27.64
N LEU A 249 14.42 2.48 -28.32
CA LEU A 249 15.19 1.31 -27.86
C LEU A 249 15.86 1.52 -26.49
N ARG A 250 16.20 2.77 -26.14
CA ARG A 250 16.83 3.16 -24.87
C ARG A 250 15.81 3.54 -23.79
N LEU A 251 14.56 3.75 -24.18
CA LEU A 251 13.43 4.04 -23.29
C LEU A 251 12.58 2.79 -23.00
N THR A 252 13.14 1.60 -23.17
CA THR A 252 12.45 0.36 -22.80
C THR A 252 12.26 0.28 -21.28
N GLY A 253 11.02 0.07 -20.85
CA GLY A 253 10.62 0.08 -19.44
C GLY A 253 10.31 1.48 -18.90
N ILE A 254 10.38 1.61 -17.58
CA ILE A 254 10.17 2.88 -16.87
C ILE A 254 11.55 3.48 -16.55
N LYS A 255 11.78 4.73 -16.94
CA LYS A 255 13.07 5.43 -16.79
C LYS A 255 12.89 6.75 -16.06
N LYS A 256 13.95 7.28 -15.44
CA LYS A 256 13.90 8.65 -14.93
C LYS A 256 13.82 9.63 -16.09
N LEU A 257 13.12 10.74 -15.92
CA LEU A 257 12.97 11.76 -16.98
C LEU A 257 14.33 12.28 -17.47
N ALA A 258 15.32 12.40 -16.57
CA ALA A 258 16.68 12.80 -16.91
C ALA A 258 17.37 11.86 -17.92
N GLU A 259 17.04 10.57 -17.89
CA GLU A 259 17.61 9.58 -18.82
C GLU A 259 17.12 9.77 -20.26
N PHE A 260 16.01 10.50 -20.47
CA PHE A 260 15.53 10.83 -21.81
C PHE A 260 16.55 11.66 -22.59
N ARG A 261 17.15 12.66 -21.95
CA ARG A 261 18.19 13.50 -22.57
C ARG A 261 19.42 12.69 -22.93
N ASP A 262 19.77 11.68 -22.12
CA ASP A 262 20.88 10.78 -22.41
C ASP A 262 20.57 9.86 -23.61
N ALA A 263 19.32 9.40 -23.73
CA ALA A 263 18.87 8.64 -24.88
C ALA A 263 18.97 9.44 -26.19
N VAL A 264 18.55 10.71 -26.17
CA VAL A 264 18.71 11.64 -27.32
C VAL A 264 20.18 11.94 -27.57
N SER A 265 20.97 12.23 -26.53
CA SER A 265 22.41 12.50 -26.65
C SER A 265 23.16 11.35 -27.32
N SER A 266 22.75 10.11 -27.03
CA SER A 266 23.37 8.90 -27.59
C SER A 266 23.21 8.77 -29.11
N PHE A 267 22.30 9.55 -29.73
CA PHE A 267 22.15 9.58 -31.18
C PHE A 267 23.42 10.08 -31.87
N GLN A 268 24.18 10.95 -31.20
CA GLN A 268 25.50 11.40 -31.66
C GLN A 268 26.57 10.98 -30.64
N SER A 269 27.26 9.88 -30.94
CA SER A 269 28.32 9.34 -30.08
C SER A 269 29.39 10.39 -29.76
N GLY A 270 29.73 10.53 -28.48
CA GLY A 270 30.72 11.49 -28.00
C GLY A 270 30.22 12.92 -27.79
N TYR A 271 28.90 13.18 -27.92
CA TYR A 271 28.32 14.51 -27.71
C TYR A 271 27.15 14.48 -26.70
N TYR A 272 26.76 15.64 -26.19
CA TYR A 272 25.49 15.90 -25.48
C TYR A 272 24.59 16.76 -26.36
N VAL A 273 23.31 16.42 -26.43
CA VAL A 273 22.32 17.29 -27.07
C VAL A 273 22.07 18.54 -26.21
N ASP A 274 21.78 19.66 -26.87
CA ASP A 274 21.28 20.87 -26.22
C ASP A 274 20.00 20.57 -25.43
N GLU A 275 19.86 21.22 -24.29
CA GLU A 275 18.74 20.96 -23.39
C GLU A 275 17.40 21.39 -23.98
N GLN A 276 17.37 22.52 -24.69
CA GLN A 276 16.16 23.01 -25.34
C GLN A 276 15.75 22.08 -26.46
N ASP A 277 16.72 21.58 -27.23
CA ASP A 277 16.46 20.62 -28.30
C ASP A 277 15.91 19.29 -27.76
N ALA A 278 16.46 18.78 -26.66
CA ALA A 278 15.93 17.58 -25.99
C ALA A 278 14.48 17.79 -25.50
N LEU A 279 14.17 18.95 -24.93
CA LEU A 279 12.81 19.31 -24.50
C LEU A 279 11.84 19.39 -25.68
N VAL A 280 12.27 19.98 -26.82
CA VAL A 280 11.47 20.04 -28.04
C VAL A 280 11.16 18.63 -28.56
N VAL A 281 12.15 17.73 -28.58
CA VAL A 281 11.95 16.33 -28.97
C VAL A 281 10.94 15.66 -28.03
N ARG A 282 11.12 15.79 -26.72
CA ARG A 282 10.22 15.20 -25.72
C ARG A 282 8.77 15.67 -25.93
N ASN A 283 8.56 16.97 -25.95
CA ASN A 283 7.22 17.56 -26.06
C ASN A 283 6.52 17.12 -27.36
N LYS A 284 7.24 17.03 -28.48
CA LYS A 284 6.68 16.52 -29.74
C LYS A 284 6.26 15.05 -29.63
N LEU A 285 7.07 14.21 -29.01
CA LEU A 285 6.75 12.79 -28.84
C LEU A 285 5.57 12.58 -27.87
N GLU A 286 5.45 13.41 -26.82
CA GLU A 286 4.30 13.42 -25.91
C GLU A 286 3.02 13.86 -26.62
N GLN A 287 3.08 14.91 -27.44
CA GLN A 287 1.94 15.38 -28.25
C GLN A 287 1.47 14.36 -29.31
N LEU A 288 2.40 13.55 -29.81
CA LEU A 288 2.11 12.41 -30.68
C LEU A 288 1.61 11.18 -29.91
N GLY A 289 1.59 11.23 -28.58
CA GLY A 289 1.18 10.13 -27.72
C GLY A 289 2.12 8.93 -27.77
N LEU A 290 3.40 9.12 -28.15
CA LEU A 290 4.40 8.05 -28.24
C LEU A 290 5.10 7.79 -26.90
N ILE A 291 5.19 8.81 -26.06
CA ILE A 291 5.76 8.72 -24.72
C ILE A 291 4.88 9.47 -23.73
N GLU A 292 5.00 9.15 -22.45
CA GLU A 292 4.35 9.89 -21.36
C GLU A 292 5.30 10.07 -20.18
N SER A 293 5.23 11.25 -19.56
CA SER A 293 5.91 11.57 -18.30
C SER A 293 4.94 11.62 -17.14
N TYR A 294 5.35 11.15 -15.96
CA TYR A 294 4.53 11.17 -14.74
C TYR A 294 5.41 11.21 -13.49
N ILE A 295 4.83 11.59 -12.35
CA ILE A 295 5.53 11.57 -11.05
C ILE A 295 5.45 10.15 -10.50
N GLY A 296 6.60 9.51 -10.30
CA GLY A 296 6.72 8.19 -9.71
C GLY A 296 6.68 8.23 -8.18
N ASN A 297 6.93 7.08 -7.56
CA ASN A 297 7.16 7.03 -6.12
C ASN A 297 8.41 7.86 -5.78
N ASP A 298 8.42 8.49 -4.60
CA ASP A 298 9.48 9.40 -4.12
C ASP A 298 9.55 10.79 -4.80
N ASP A 299 8.46 11.27 -5.42
CA ASP A 299 8.37 12.57 -6.10
C ASP A 299 9.37 12.76 -7.26
N ILE A 300 9.83 11.65 -7.86
CA ILE A 300 10.77 11.65 -8.99
C ILE A 300 10.00 11.63 -10.31
N GLU A 301 10.35 12.51 -11.24
CA GLU A 301 9.80 12.51 -12.59
C GLU A 301 10.31 11.30 -13.40
N MET A 302 9.37 10.53 -13.93
CA MET A 302 9.59 9.31 -14.70
C MET A 302 9.05 9.48 -16.13
N ILE A 303 9.55 8.66 -17.04
CA ILE A 303 9.14 8.62 -18.45
C ILE A 303 9.07 7.18 -18.95
N ARG A 304 8.11 6.89 -19.83
CA ARG A 304 7.97 5.58 -20.49
C ARG A 304 7.33 5.68 -21.88
N LEU A 305 7.47 4.62 -22.68
CA LEU A 305 6.72 4.44 -23.92
C LEU A 305 5.25 4.11 -23.63
N THR A 306 4.34 4.78 -24.33
CA THR A 306 2.92 4.41 -24.37
C THR A 306 2.73 3.11 -25.18
N ASP A 307 1.52 2.55 -25.20
CA ASP A 307 1.23 1.39 -26.05
C ASP A 307 1.41 1.72 -27.53
N LEU A 308 0.94 2.90 -27.97
CA LEU A 308 1.20 3.41 -29.32
C LEU A 308 2.70 3.55 -29.61
N GLY A 309 3.47 4.10 -28.66
CA GLY A 309 4.91 4.24 -28.78
C GLY A 309 5.62 2.92 -28.97
N ARG A 310 5.20 1.87 -28.25
CA ARG A 310 5.73 0.50 -28.41
C ARG A 310 5.37 -0.09 -29.78
N ASP A 311 4.14 0.10 -30.24
CA ASP A 311 3.71 -0.37 -31.56
C ASP A 311 4.50 0.30 -32.69
N ILE A 312 4.71 1.61 -32.62
CA ILE A 312 5.52 2.36 -33.60
C ILE A 312 6.99 1.95 -33.52
N MET A 313 7.55 1.80 -32.32
CA MET A 313 8.92 1.30 -32.13
C MET A 313 9.11 -0.08 -32.81
N ASN A 314 8.15 -0.99 -32.65
CA ASN A 314 8.18 -2.31 -33.25
C ASN A 314 8.00 -2.28 -34.78
N LYS A 315 7.32 -1.26 -35.33
CA LYS A 315 7.20 -1.08 -36.80
C LYS A 315 8.46 -0.48 -37.42
N LEU A 316 9.21 0.34 -36.67
CA LEU A 316 10.40 1.02 -37.15
C LEU A 316 11.68 0.18 -37.03
N ASN A 317 11.75 -0.76 -36.09
CA ASN A 317 12.89 -1.64 -35.83
C ASN A 317 12.71 -3.01 -36.49
#